data_AF-A0A502LLL4-F1
#
_entry.id   AF-A0A502LLL4-F1
#
_cell.length_a   1.000
_cell.length_b   1.000
_cell.length_c   1.000
_cell.angle_alpha   90.00
_cell.angle_beta   90.00
_cell.angle_gamma   90.00
#
_symmetry.space_group_name_H-M   'P 1'
#
loop_
_entity.id
_entity.type
_entity.pdbx_description
1 polymer ?
#
loop_
_entity_poly.entity_id
_entity_poly.type
_entity_poly.pdbx_seq_one_letter_code
_entity_poly.pdbx_strand_id
1 'polypeptide(L)' 'MGKTEIGFPCSKERVNFNKNIGIYIDPVTGDRTPTTMGIIHYSKNGYHVVLAKPKE' A
#
# COMPACT_ATOMS: atom_id res chain seq x y z
N MET A 1 8.62 19.15 -12.33
CA MET A 1 9.03 17.78 -11.96
C MET A 1 7.82 16.90 -12.10
N GLY A 2 7.75 16.12 -13.18
CA GLY A 2 6.52 15.45 -13.65
C GLY A 2 6.00 14.44 -12.62
N LYS A 3 4.76 14.62 -12.17
CA LYS A 3 4.07 13.59 -11.39
C LYS A 3 3.84 12.41 -12.33
N THR A 4 4.50 11.29 -12.10
CA THR A 4 4.18 10.03 -12.79
C THR A 4 2.71 9.72 -12.52
N GLU A 5 1.93 9.56 -13.58
CA GLU A 5 0.52 9.23 -13.51
C GLU A 5 0.33 7.91 -12.71
N ILE A 6 -0.63 7.91 -11.80
CA ILE A 6 -0.95 6.73 -10.99
C ILE A 6 -1.46 5.61 -11.90
N GLY A 7 -0.98 4.38 -11.68
CA GLY A 7 -1.31 3.23 -12.51
C GLY A 7 -0.25 2.90 -13.57
N PHE A 8 0.67 3.83 -13.85
CA PHE A 8 1.79 3.57 -14.75
C PHE A 8 3.00 2.97 -14.01
N PRO A 9 3.87 2.21 -14.71
CA PRO A 9 5.10 1.70 -14.12
C PRO A 9 5.90 2.81 -13.42
N CYS A 10 6.50 2.49 -12.27
CA CYS A 10 7.22 3.44 -11.39
C CYS A 10 6.33 4.36 -10.54
N SER A 11 5.00 4.30 -10.68
CA SER A 11 4.08 4.99 -9.77
C SER A 11 3.80 4.18 -8.50
N LYS A 12 3.42 4.88 -7.43
CA LYS A 12 2.99 4.31 -6.16
C LYS A 12 1.69 4.96 -5.72
N GLU A 13 0.75 4.16 -5.23
CA GLU A 13 -0.56 4.65 -4.81
C GLU A 13 -0.95 4.07 -3.46
N ARG A 14 -1.43 4.91 -2.54
CA ARG A 14 -1.98 4.45 -1.26
C ARG A 14 -3.49 4.35 -1.37
N VAL A 15 -4.01 3.12 -1.23
CA VAL A 15 -5.42 2.78 -1.47
C VAL A 15 -6.04 2.18 -0.21
N ASN A 16 -7.31 2.54 0.05
CA ASN A 16 -8.16 1.80 0.98
C ASN A 16 -8.95 0.75 0.19
N PHE A 17 -8.74 -0.53 0.49
CA PHE A 17 -9.40 -1.64 -0.22
C PHE A 17 -10.81 -1.91 0.31
N ASN A 18 -11.29 -1.16 1.32
CA ASN A 18 -12.60 -1.31 1.97
C ASN A 18 -12.89 -2.73 2.52
N LYS A 19 -11.85 -3.55 2.64
CA LYS A 19 -11.87 -4.87 3.27
C LYS A 19 -10.52 -5.11 3.92
N ASN A 20 -10.48 -5.99 4.92
CA ASN A 20 -9.21 -6.41 5.49
C ASN A 20 -8.36 -7.08 4.40
N ILE A 21 -7.13 -6.57 4.20
CA ILE A 21 -6.17 -7.11 3.23
C ILE A 21 -4.99 -7.82 3.90
N GLY A 22 -4.97 -7.84 5.24
CA GLY A 22 -3.91 -8.47 6.03
C GLY A 22 -3.67 -7.75 7.35
N ILE A 23 -2.50 -8.03 7.92
CA ILE A 23 -2.04 -7.49 9.19
C ILE A 23 -0.84 -6.57 8.92
N TYR A 24 -0.98 -5.29 9.25
CA TYR A 24 0.14 -4.36 9.33
C TYR A 24 0.93 -4.62 10.61
N ILE A 25 2.25 -4.71 10.48
CA ILE A 25 3.17 -4.83 11.62
C ILE A 25 3.85 -3.47 11.78
N ASP A 26 3.64 -2.81 12.92
CA ASP A 26 4.35 -1.56 13.21
C ASP A 26 5.85 -1.85 13.36
N PRO A 27 6.73 -1.19 12.58
CA PRO A 27 8.16 -1.50 12.58
C PRO A 27 8.89 -1.04 13.85
N VAL A 28 8.26 -0.20 14.69
CA VAL A 28 8.84 0.31 15.93
C VAL A 28 8.41 -0.56 17.12
N THR A 29 7.11 -0.85 17.25
CA THR A 29 6.57 -1.58 18.40
C THR A 29 6.40 -3.08 18.15
N GLY A 30 6.32 -3.50 16.88
CA GLY A 30 5.98 -4.87 16.49
C GLY A 30 4.48 -5.17 16.54
N ASP A 31 3.64 -4.17 16.82
CA ASP A 31 2.20 -4.36 16.97
C ASP A 31 1.54 -4.81 15.67
N ARG A 32 0.61 -5.76 15.82
CA ARG A 32 -0.12 -6.40 14.71
C ARG A 32 -1.53 -5.84 14.64
N THR A 33 -1.82 -5.08 13.59
CA THR A 33 -3.13 -4.47 13.40
C THR A 33 -3.74 -4.90 12.06
N PRO A 34 -5.01 -5.35 12.02
CA PRO A 34 -5.68 -5.58 10.75
C PRO A 34 -5.74 -4.27 9.95
N THR A 35 -5.37 -4.32 8.67
CA THR A 35 -5.37 -3.12 7.81
C THR A 35 -6.23 -3.32 6.57
N THR A 36 -6.91 -2.25 6.18
CA THR A 36 -7.54 -2.11 4.85
C THR A 36 -6.70 -1.25 3.91
N MET A 37 -5.62 -0.67 4.42
CA MET A 37 -4.75 0.26 3.69
C MET A 37 -3.55 -0.50 3.10
N GLY A 38 -3.31 -0.29 1.82
CA GLY A 38 -2.11 -0.79 1.14
C GLY A 38 -1.50 0.24 0.22
N ILE A 39 -0.23 0.03 -0.14
CA ILE A 39 0.45 0.79 -1.18
C ILE A 39 0.65 -0.13 -2.39
N ILE A 40 0.07 0.24 -3.52
CA ILE A 40 0.28 -0.44 -4.79
C ILE A 40 1.56 0.09 -5.41
N HIS A 41 2.52 -0.79 -5.66
CA HIS A 41 3.70 -0.53 -6.49
C HIS A 41 3.43 -1.02 -7.91
N TYR A 42 3.30 -0.09 -8.85
CA TYR A 42 3.09 -0.41 -10.25
C TYR A 42 4.44 -0.66 -10.94
N SER A 43 4.57 -1.82 -11.59
CA SER A 43 5.74 -2.22 -12.38
C SER A 43 5.31 -2.55 -13.80
N LYS A 44 6.27 -2.64 -14.73
CA LYS A 44 5.97 -3.02 -16.12
C LYS A 44 5.33 -4.42 -16.23
N ASN A 45 5.65 -5.32 -15.30
CA ASN A 45 5.28 -6.73 -15.34
C ASN A 45 4.12 -7.07 -14.38
N GLY A 46 3.45 -6.07 -13.80
CA GLY A 46 2.37 -6.27 -12.84
C GLY A 46 2.46 -5.31 -11.65
N TYR A 47 1.82 -5.69 -10.55
CA TYR A 47 1.70 -4.85 -9.36
C TYR A 47 1.94 -5.67 -8.08
N HIS A 48 2.51 -5.00 -7.08
CA HIS A 48 2.69 -5.57 -5.75
C HIS A 48 2.01 -4.67 -4.72
N VAL A 49 1.26 -5.27 -3.79
CA VAL A 49 0.60 -4.53 -2.71
C VAL A 49 1.40 -4.70 -1.43
N VAL A 50 1.88 -3.59 -0.88
CA VAL A 50 2.53 -3.55 0.43
C VAL A 50 1.50 -3.13 1.47
N LEU A 51 1.36 -3.91 2.54
CA LEU A 51 0.47 -3.55 3.66
C LEU A 51 0.95 -2.23 4.29
N ALA A 52 0.02 -1.31 4.51
CA ALA A 52 0.31 0.01 5.04
C ALA A 52 -0.39 0.21 6.39
N LYS A 53 0.15 1.16 7.15
CA LYS A 53 -0.47 1.60 8.40
C LYS A 53 -1.93 2.01 8.13
N PRO A 54 -2.90 1.50 8.90
CA PRO A 54 -4.28 1.94 8.78
C PRO A 54 -4.37 3.46 8.98
N LYS A 55 -5.32 4.11 8.30
CA LYS A 55 -5.70 5.48 8.64
C LYS A 55 -6.67 5.37 9.81
N GLU A 56 -6.40 6.12 10.87
CA GLU A 56 -7.36 6.37 11.95
C GLU A 56 -8.61 7.07 11.38
#